data_AF-A0A919TIQ9-F1
#
_entry.id   AF-A0A919TIQ9-F1
#
_cell.length_a   1.000
_cell.length_b   1.000
_cell.length_c   1.000
_cell.angle_alpha   90.00
_cell.angle_beta   90.00
_cell.angle_gamma   90.00
#
_symmetry.space_group_name_H-M   'P 1'
#
loop_
_entity.id
_entity.type
_entity.pdbx_description
1 polymer ?
#
loop_
_entity_poly.entity_id
_entity_poly.type
_entity_poly.pdbx_seq_one_letter_code
_entity_poly.pdbx_strand_id
1 'polypeptide(L)'
;MFWQRLTAQRALIDVPVDGRGSRRSHTPLVIREPEAGWWEAQTRSTVSVAAVLESEAGRDPEQVGARLAEVATDDELLVVIGAGGHTVRDAIVTELRTLLPLHRVVTMRMRHRHGELLRDAATVERLLDAGNLPVVVTPPAALHDVTAEIASYLRADRVLRVLRTELHQVWQRPSINLN
;
A
#
# COMPACT_ATOMS: atom_id res chain seq x y z
N MET A 1 -21.09 14.53 2.33
CA MET A 1 -20.83 13.13 2.76
C MET A 1 -21.35 12.18 1.69
N PHE A 2 -20.58 11.97 0.62
CA PHE A 2 -20.83 10.90 -0.36
C PHE A 2 -19.52 10.61 -1.08
N TRP A 3 -18.89 9.48 -0.77
CA TRP A 3 -17.98 8.82 -1.70
C TRP A 3 -18.38 7.35 -1.75
N GLN A 4 -19.12 7.03 -2.81
CA GLN A 4 -19.43 5.67 -3.22
C GLN A 4 -18.53 5.32 -4.41
N ARG A 5 -17.78 4.22 -4.23
CA ARG A 5 -17.31 3.25 -5.24
C ARG A 5 -16.40 3.75 -6.37
N LEU A 6 -15.32 3.00 -6.60
CA LEU A 6 -14.99 2.42 -7.92
C LEU A 6 -13.94 1.29 -7.74
N THR A 7 -14.43 0.06 -7.56
CA THR A 7 -13.65 -1.15 -7.86
C THR A 7 -13.71 -1.37 -9.37
N ALA A 8 -12.62 -1.07 -10.08
CA ALA A 8 -12.48 -1.42 -11.49
C ALA A 8 -12.10 -2.91 -11.62
N GLN A 9 -13.11 -3.80 -11.56
CA GLN A 9 -12.91 -5.19 -11.97
C GLN A 9 -12.91 -5.27 -13.50
N ARG A 10 -11.71 -5.50 -14.05
CA ARG A 10 -11.48 -6.10 -15.37
C ARG A 10 -12.25 -7.42 -15.47
N ALA A 11 -13.34 -7.43 -16.22
CA ALA A 11 -13.96 -8.67 -16.72
C ALA A 11 -14.35 -8.44 -18.18
N LEU A 12 -13.45 -8.86 -19.07
CA LEU A 12 -13.67 -8.95 -20.51
C LEU A 12 -14.21 -10.36 -20.81
N ILE A 13 -15.40 -10.41 -21.45
CA ILE A 13 -15.97 -11.50 -22.29
C ILE A 13 -16.41 -12.74 -21.46
N ASP A 14 -17.54 -13.42 -21.65
CA ASP A 14 -18.43 -13.67 -22.79
C ASP A 14 -19.79 -14.13 -22.21
N VAL A 15 -20.92 -13.83 -22.86
CA VAL A 15 -22.23 -14.45 -22.49
C VAL A 15 -22.86 -15.01 -23.76
N PRO A 16 -23.26 -16.30 -23.76
CA PRO A 16 -23.58 -17.02 -24.98
C PRO A 16 -24.87 -16.51 -25.61
N VAL A 17 -24.82 -16.33 -26.93
CA VAL A 17 -25.98 -16.09 -27.77
C VAL A 17 -26.73 -17.40 -27.95
N ASP A 18 -27.99 -17.44 -27.53
CA ASP A 18 -29.01 -18.21 -28.23
C ASP A 18 -30.40 -17.59 -28.07
N GLY A 19 -31.05 -17.37 -29.22
CA GLY A 19 -32.51 -17.51 -29.32
C GLY A 19 -33.39 -16.26 -29.32
N ARG A 20 -33.57 -15.70 -30.52
CA ARG A 20 -34.80 -15.04 -31.05
C ARG A 20 -35.14 -13.61 -30.57
N GLY A 21 -34.97 -12.70 -31.53
CA GLY A 21 -36.09 -11.89 -32.00
C GLY A 21 -36.28 -10.52 -31.37
N SER A 22 -35.45 -9.55 -31.73
CA SER A 22 -35.88 -8.15 -31.81
C SER A 22 -34.88 -7.36 -32.65
N ARG A 23 -35.33 -6.77 -33.77
CA ARG A 23 -34.57 -5.75 -34.51
C ARG A 23 -34.44 -4.52 -33.62
N ARG A 24 -33.43 -4.50 -32.76
CA ARG A 24 -32.99 -3.29 -32.07
C ARG A 24 -32.03 -2.58 -33.00
N SER A 25 -32.37 -1.35 -33.38
CA SER A 25 -31.43 -0.43 -34.00
C SER A 25 -30.20 -0.34 -33.09
N HIS A 26 -29.09 -0.90 -33.54
CA HIS A 26 -27.82 -0.79 -32.85
C HIS A 26 -27.34 0.65 -33.02
N THR A 27 -27.79 1.53 -32.13
CA THR A 27 -27.11 2.81 -31.92
C THR A 27 -25.67 2.45 -31.53
N PRO A 28 -24.65 2.87 -32.30
CA PRO A 28 -23.28 2.55 -31.97
C PRO A 28 -22.98 3.08 -30.56
N LEU A 29 -22.41 2.21 -29.74
CA LEU A 29 -21.94 2.56 -28.41
C LEU A 29 -20.76 3.52 -28.61
N VAL A 30 -21.06 4.82 -28.66
CA VAL A 30 -20.04 5.86 -28.71
C VAL A 30 -19.42 5.89 -27.32
N ILE A 31 -18.28 5.20 -27.18
CA ILE A 31 -17.38 5.41 -26.06
C ILE A 31 -16.91 6.85 -26.19
N ARG A 32 -17.49 7.77 -25.40
CA ARG A 32 -16.93 9.11 -25.27
C ARG A 32 -15.56 8.94 -24.63
N GLU A 33 -14.52 9.48 -25.28
CA GLU A 33 -13.20 9.55 -24.67
C GLU A 33 -13.35 10.13 -23.25
N PRO A 34 -12.76 9.47 -22.24
CA PRO A 34 -12.80 10.00 -20.89
C PRO A 34 -12.19 11.41 -20.91
N GLU A 35 -12.94 12.37 -20.34
CA GLU A 35 -12.55 13.78 -20.28
C GLU A 35 -11.12 13.88 -19.71
N ALA A 36 -10.31 14.83 -20.22
CA ALA A 36 -8.88 14.96 -19.88
C ALA A 36 -8.57 14.92 -18.36
N GLY A 37 -9.53 15.30 -17.52
CA GLY A 37 -9.46 15.15 -16.06
C GLY A 37 -9.25 13.71 -15.55
N TRP A 38 -9.58 12.68 -16.32
CA TRP A 38 -9.28 11.27 -15.97
C TRP A 38 -7.79 10.95 -16.08
N TRP A 39 -7.08 11.59 -17.03
CA TRP A 39 -5.63 11.44 -17.16
C TRP A 39 -4.88 12.26 -16.12
N GLU A 40 -5.41 13.43 -15.75
CA GLU A 40 -4.85 14.29 -14.70
C GLU A 40 -5.12 13.76 -13.28
N ALA A 41 -6.29 13.16 -13.04
CA ALA A 41 -6.63 12.52 -11.77
C ALA A 41 -5.93 11.16 -11.57
N GLN A 42 -5.22 10.66 -12.58
CA GLN A 42 -4.23 9.60 -12.41
C GLN A 42 -2.95 10.18 -11.78
N THR A 43 -3.12 10.98 -10.72
CA THR A 43 -2.05 11.35 -9.81
C THR A 43 -1.41 10.06 -9.35
N ARG A 44 -0.13 9.85 -9.68
CA ARG A 44 0.59 8.67 -9.19
C ARG A 44 0.41 8.60 -7.69
N SER A 45 -0.16 7.49 -7.21
CA SER A 45 -0.18 7.18 -5.79
C SER A 45 1.26 7.22 -5.27
N THR A 46 1.52 7.98 -4.21
CA THR A 46 2.85 8.06 -3.63
C THR A 46 3.12 6.82 -2.80
N VAL A 47 4.27 6.19 -3.02
CA VAL A 47 4.65 4.98 -2.29
C VAL A 47 5.45 5.37 -1.06
N SER A 48 4.90 5.08 0.11
CA SER A 48 5.47 5.36 1.42
C SER A 48 5.97 4.09 2.09
N VAL A 49 7.19 4.12 2.64
CA VAL A 49 7.70 3.03 3.49
C VAL A 49 7.91 3.54 4.91
N ALA A 50 7.16 2.99 5.87
CA ALA A 50 7.30 3.32 7.28
C ALA A 50 8.12 2.26 8.03
N ALA A 51 9.20 2.68 8.69
CA ALA A 51 10.00 1.84 9.57
C ALA A 51 9.58 2.05 11.03
N VAL A 52 9.19 0.96 11.69
CA VAL A 52 8.78 0.91 13.10
C VAL A 52 9.75 0.01 13.85
N LEU A 53 10.41 0.55 14.88
CA LEU A 53 11.16 -0.27 15.83
C LEU A 53 10.27 -0.57 17.04
N GLU A 54 10.14 -1.84 17.43
CA GLU A 54 9.28 -2.26 18.54
C GLU A 54 9.58 -1.52 19.86
N SER A 55 10.87 -1.27 20.15
CA SER A 55 11.27 -0.53 21.34
C SER A 55 10.88 0.95 21.32
N GLU A 56 10.66 1.53 20.13
CA GLU A 56 10.23 2.92 19.97
C GLU A 56 8.71 3.03 20.06
N ALA A 57 7.97 2.06 19.51
CA ALA A 57 6.51 2.03 19.50
C ALA A 57 5.87 1.46 20.78
N GLY A 58 6.62 0.74 21.63
CA GLY A 58 6.07 -0.06 22.72
C GLY A 58 5.33 0.69 23.82
N ARG A 59 5.43 2.03 23.89
CA ARG A 59 4.70 2.84 24.88
C ARG A 59 3.23 3.07 24.48
N ASP A 60 2.96 3.17 23.18
CA ASP A 60 1.63 3.45 22.66
C ASP A 60 1.51 2.91 21.21
N PRO A 61 1.41 1.58 21.04
CA PRO A 61 1.36 0.95 19.73
C PRO A 61 0.07 1.27 18.96
N GLU A 62 -1.02 1.57 19.66
CA GLU A 62 -2.30 1.96 19.07
C GLU A 62 -2.19 3.34 18.43
N GLN A 63 -1.60 4.33 19.12
CA GLN A 63 -1.37 5.64 18.52
C GLN A 63 -0.43 5.57 17.30
N VAL A 64 0.59 4.71 17.32
CA VAL A 64 1.42 4.43 16.15
C VAL A 64 0.58 3.85 15.00
N GLY A 65 -0.27 2.87 15.28
CA GLY A 65 -1.20 2.29 14.31
C GLY A 65 -2.11 3.34 13.68
N ALA A 66 -2.65 4.25 14.50
CA ALA A 66 -3.50 5.35 14.02
C ALA A 66 -2.78 6.30 13.07
N ARG A 67 -1.54 6.71 13.40
CA ARG A 67 -0.74 7.56 12.49
C ARG A 67 -0.37 6.87 11.19
N LEU A 68 -0.09 5.57 11.23
CA LEU A 68 0.15 4.79 10.02
C LEU A 68 -1.13 4.67 9.18
N ALA A 69 -2.30 4.55 9.80
CA ALA A 69 -3.58 4.50 9.10
C ALA A 69 -3.92 5.83 8.39
N GLU A 70 -3.60 6.96 9.03
CA GLU A 70 -3.70 8.28 8.39
C GLU A 70 -2.87 8.33 7.10
N VAL A 71 -1.61 7.90 7.16
CA VAL A 71 -0.74 7.84 5.97
C VAL A 71 -1.31 6.90 4.89
N ALA A 72 -1.79 5.72 5.28
CA ALA A 72 -2.35 4.75 4.33
C ALA A 72 -3.66 5.20 3.65
N THR A 73 -4.27 6.30 4.12
CA THR A 73 -5.46 6.88 3.49
C THR A 73 -5.09 7.73 2.27
N ASP A 74 -3.93 8.38 2.31
CA ASP A 74 -3.45 9.28 1.26
C ASP A 74 -2.42 8.62 0.33
N ASP A 75 -1.71 7.60 0.82
CA ASP A 75 -0.58 6.97 0.15
C ASP A 75 -0.68 5.44 0.11
N GLU A 76 -0.02 4.83 -0.89
CA GLU A 76 0.31 3.41 -0.85
C GLU A 76 1.38 3.15 0.22
N LEU A 77 0.94 2.64 1.37
CA LEU A 77 1.80 2.43 2.53
C LEU A 77 2.26 0.97 2.68
N LEU A 78 3.57 0.81 2.81
CA LEU A 78 4.21 -0.37 3.39
C LEU A 78 4.70 -0.07 4.81
N VAL A 79 4.45 -0.97 5.76
CA VAL A 79 5.01 -0.89 7.12
C VAL A 79 6.08 -1.97 7.31
N VAL A 80 7.27 -1.61 7.77
CA VAL A 80 8.36 -2.51 8.13
C VAL A 80 8.56 -2.43 9.65
N ILE A 81 8.33 -3.54 10.35
CA ILE A 81 8.45 -3.63 11.80
C ILE A 81 9.68 -4.45 12.19
N GLY A 82 10.62 -3.81 12.87
CA GLY A 82 11.74 -4.44 13.55
C GLY A 82 11.28 -4.96 14.92
N ALA A 83 10.85 -6.22 14.98
CA ALA A 83 10.26 -6.81 16.19
C ALA A 83 11.07 -8.00 16.72
N GLY A 84 11.30 -8.01 18.03
CA GLY A 84 11.79 -9.17 18.78
C GLY A 84 10.65 -10.04 19.32
N GLY A 85 9.45 -9.47 19.46
CA GLY A 85 8.25 -10.12 20.01
C GLY A 85 7.02 -10.05 19.11
N HIS A 86 5.85 -10.26 19.72
CA HIS A 86 4.55 -10.29 19.04
C HIS A 86 3.61 -9.18 19.51
N THR A 87 3.71 -8.74 20.76
CA THR A 87 2.73 -7.84 21.40
C THR A 87 2.57 -6.51 20.68
N VAL A 88 3.68 -5.78 20.43
CA VAL A 88 3.62 -4.46 19.79
C VAL A 88 3.18 -4.56 18.32
N ARG A 89 3.71 -5.56 17.60
CA ARG A 89 3.31 -5.87 16.22
C ARG A 89 1.81 -6.13 16.13
N ASP A 90 1.29 -6.99 17.00
CA ASP A 90 -0.11 -7.42 16.95
C ASP A 90 -1.06 -6.28 17.32
N ALA A 91 -0.67 -5.41 18.26
CA ALA A 91 -1.41 -4.18 18.56
C ALA A 91 -1.48 -3.24 17.35
N ILE A 92 -0.34 -2.94 16.70
CA ILE A 92 -0.29 -2.09 15.50
C ILE A 92 -1.15 -2.70 14.36
N VAL A 93 -1.00 -3.99 14.10
CA VAL A 93 -1.75 -4.68 13.03
C VAL A 93 -3.25 -4.70 13.32
N THR A 94 -3.64 -4.90 14.58
CA THR A 94 -5.04 -4.85 14.99
C THR A 94 -5.62 -3.46 14.77
N GLU A 95 -4.90 -2.43 15.20
CA GLU A 95 -5.34 -1.04 15.02
C GLU A 95 -5.48 -0.65 13.55
N LEU A 96 -4.51 -1.02 12.71
CA LEU A 96 -4.59 -0.80 11.26
C LEU A 96 -5.83 -1.47 10.65
N ARG A 97 -6.18 -2.69 11.08
CA ARG A 97 -7.39 -3.39 10.58
C ARG A 97 -8.67 -2.72 11.04
N THR A 98 -8.68 -2.19 12.26
CA THR A 98 -9.83 -1.46 12.81
C THR A 98 -10.07 -0.17 12.05
N LEU A 99 -9.01 0.60 11.77
CA LEU A 99 -9.11 1.92 11.14
C LEU A 99 -9.22 1.86 9.61
N LEU A 100 -8.73 0.79 8.99
CA LEU A 100 -8.75 0.61 7.55
C LEU A 100 -9.55 -0.64 7.15
N PRO A 101 -10.88 -0.68 7.41
CA PRO A 101 -11.70 -1.86 7.16
C PRO A 101 -11.81 -2.22 5.67
N LEU A 102 -11.51 -1.27 4.77
CA LEU A 102 -11.48 -1.48 3.32
C LEU A 102 -10.12 -1.99 2.83
N HIS A 103 -9.05 -1.84 3.61
CA HIS A 103 -7.73 -2.32 3.26
C HIS A 103 -7.49 -3.69 3.85
N ARG A 104 -6.96 -4.60 3.03
CA ARG A 104 -6.51 -5.89 3.52
C ARG A 104 -5.10 -5.75 4.09
N VAL A 105 -4.98 -5.79 5.42
CA VAL A 105 -3.69 -5.77 6.12
C VAL A 105 -3.04 -7.15 6.11
N VAL A 106 -1.93 -7.29 5.38
CA VAL A 106 -1.22 -8.57 5.15
C VAL A 106 0.14 -8.54 5.85
N THR A 107 0.29 -9.37 6.87
CA THR A 107 1.57 -9.49 7.60
C THR A 107 2.44 -10.57 6.95
N MET A 108 3.70 -10.26 6.69
CA MET A 108 4.68 -11.22 6.17
C MET A 108 6.02 -11.09 6.88
N ARG A 109 6.70 -12.22 7.10
CA ARG A 109 8.02 -12.23 7.72
C ARG A 109 9.08 -12.23 6.64
N MET A 110 9.97 -11.26 6.67
CA MET A 110 11.06 -11.15 5.71
C MET A 110 12.36 -11.57 6.38
N ARG A 111 13.14 -12.37 5.66
CA ARG A 111 14.43 -12.87 6.16
C ARG A 111 15.54 -12.09 5.48
N HIS A 112 16.43 -11.50 6.28
CA HIS A 112 17.61 -10.82 5.77
C HIS A 112 18.71 -11.82 5.40
N ARG A 113 18.40 -12.71 4.44
CA ARG A 113 19.37 -13.61 3.80
C ARG A 113 19.54 -13.18 2.35
N HIS A 114 20.79 -13.09 1.91
CA HIS A 114 21.14 -12.66 0.55
C HIS A 114 20.40 -13.52 -0.49
N GLY A 115 19.60 -12.89 -1.36
CA GLY A 115 18.80 -13.55 -2.41
C GLY A 115 17.32 -13.79 -2.07
N GLU A 116 16.93 -13.92 -0.79
CA GLU A 116 15.52 -14.06 -0.38
C GLU A 116 14.79 -12.69 -0.43
N LEU A 117 15.53 -11.60 -0.22
CA LEU A 117 15.00 -10.25 -0.07
C LEU A 117 14.36 -9.69 -1.35
N LEU A 118 14.94 -9.94 -2.54
CA LEU A 118 14.35 -9.54 -3.83
C LEU A 118 13.01 -10.24 -4.11
N ARG A 119 12.92 -11.54 -3.79
CA ARG A 119 11.68 -12.30 -3.98
C ARG A 119 10.58 -11.81 -3.05
N ASP A 120 10.94 -11.53 -1.80
CA ASP A 120 10.01 -11.00 -0.82
C ASP A 120 9.59 -9.56 -1.20
N ALA A 121 10.51 -8.72 -1.69
CA ALA A 121 10.21 -7.36 -2.16
C ALA A 121 9.26 -7.37 -3.37
N ALA A 122 9.47 -8.27 -4.35
CA ALA A 122 8.53 -8.46 -5.45
C ALA A 122 7.15 -8.95 -4.97
N THR A 123 7.09 -9.65 -3.83
CA THR A 123 5.81 -10.06 -3.22
C THR A 123 5.12 -8.88 -2.56
N VAL A 124 5.87 -7.99 -1.91
CA VAL A 124 5.37 -6.73 -1.36
C VAL A 124 4.81 -5.84 -2.48
N GLU A 125 5.53 -5.69 -3.60
CA GLU A 125 5.09 -4.94 -4.78
C GLU A 125 3.72 -5.43 -5.26
N ARG A 126 3.56 -6.74 -5.47
CA ARG A 126 2.27 -7.34 -5.87
C ARG A 126 1.15 -7.13 -4.86
N LEU A 127 1.47 -7.00 -3.57
CA LEU A 127 0.47 -6.70 -2.54
C LEU A 127 0.00 -5.26 -2.65
N LEU A 128 0.92 -4.32 -2.85
CA LEU A 128 0.60 -2.90 -3.07
C LEU A 128 -0.21 -2.71 -4.36
N ASP A 129 0.21 -3.34 -5.47
CA ASP A 129 -0.52 -3.31 -6.74
C ASP A 129 -1.97 -3.82 -6.63
N ALA A 130 -2.22 -4.72 -5.67
CA ALA A 130 -3.54 -5.26 -5.38
C ALA A 130 -4.32 -4.47 -4.32
N GLY A 131 -3.83 -3.30 -3.89
CA GLY A 131 -4.46 -2.42 -2.92
C GLY A 131 -4.41 -2.95 -1.47
N ASN A 132 -3.48 -3.85 -1.16
CA ASN A 132 -3.29 -4.36 0.20
C ASN A 132 -2.31 -3.47 0.97
N LEU A 133 -2.39 -3.50 2.30
CA LEU A 133 -1.42 -2.86 3.18
C LEU A 133 -0.45 -3.92 3.72
N PRO A 134 0.74 -4.08 3.11
CA PRO A 134 1.74 -5.02 3.60
C PRO A 134 2.37 -4.53 4.91
N VAL A 135 2.51 -5.47 5.85
CA VAL A 135 3.25 -5.30 7.10
C VAL A 135 4.39 -6.32 7.13
N VAL A 136 5.59 -5.87 6.81
CA VAL A 136 6.82 -6.67 6.82
C VAL A 136 7.37 -6.74 8.24
N VAL A 137 7.66 -7.95 8.72
CA VAL A 137 8.27 -8.19 10.03
C VAL A 137 9.69 -8.70 9.83
N THR A 138 10.65 -8.01 10.43
CA THR A 138 12.08 -8.30 10.33
C THR A 138 12.72 -8.29 11.72
N PRO A 139 13.85 -8.99 11.96
CA PRO A 139 14.62 -8.80 13.18
C PRO A 139 14.98 -7.31 13.39
N PRO A 140 15.01 -6.80 14.64
CA PRO A 140 15.31 -5.38 14.91
C PRO A 140 16.64 -4.91 14.30
N ALA A 141 17.66 -5.78 14.33
CA ALA A 141 18.98 -5.49 13.78
C ALA A 141 19.00 -5.35 12.24
N ALA A 142 17.99 -5.88 11.54
CA ALA A 142 17.89 -5.83 10.08
C ALA A 142 16.86 -4.81 9.59
N LEU A 143 16.24 -4.02 10.49
CA LEU A 143 15.19 -3.07 10.14
C LEU A 143 15.66 -2.08 9.08
N HIS A 144 16.80 -1.42 9.30
CA HIS A 144 17.27 -0.37 8.40
C HIS A 144 17.69 -0.91 7.03
N ASP A 145 18.40 -2.04 6.99
CA ASP A 145 18.83 -2.65 5.73
C ASP A 145 17.63 -3.12 4.90
N VAL A 146 16.65 -3.79 5.54
CA VAL A 146 15.42 -4.22 4.88
C VAL A 146 14.60 -3.03 4.40
N THR A 147 14.43 -1.99 5.22
CA THR A 147 13.72 -0.77 4.81
C THR A 147 14.40 -0.11 3.62
N ALA A 148 15.72 0.04 3.64
CA ALA A 148 16.47 0.66 2.55
C ALA A 148 16.36 -0.15 1.25
N GLU A 149 16.51 -1.48 1.32
CA GLU A 149 16.43 -2.33 0.14
C GLU A 149 15.03 -2.35 -0.46
N ILE A 150 13.98 -2.49 0.35
CA ILE A 150 12.60 -2.45 -0.15
C ILE A 150 12.26 -1.06 -0.70
N ALA A 151 12.62 0.02 0.00
CA ALA A 151 12.36 1.37 -0.47
C ALA A 151 13.06 1.64 -1.82
N SER A 152 14.28 1.14 -2.00
CA SER A 152 15.00 1.20 -3.27
C SER A 152 14.30 0.38 -4.36
N TYR A 153 13.91 -0.86 -4.04
CA TYR A 153 13.25 -1.79 -4.98
C TYR A 153 11.90 -1.23 -5.47
N LEU A 154 11.03 -0.82 -4.53
CA LEU A 154 9.71 -0.26 -4.83
C LEU A 154 9.76 1.16 -5.40
N ARG A 155 10.96 1.73 -5.51
CA ARG A 155 11.15 3.14 -5.86
C ARG A 155 10.30 4.08 -5.01
N ALA A 156 10.26 3.84 -3.70
CA ALA A 156 9.50 4.63 -2.76
C ALA A 156 9.76 6.14 -2.96
N ASP A 157 8.73 6.93 -2.73
CA ASP A 157 8.78 8.40 -2.79
C ASP A 157 9.25 8.98 -1.47
N ARG A 158 8.93 8.31 -0.36
CA ARG A 158 9.38 8.71 0.97
C ARG A 158 9.58 7.53 1.90
N VAL A 159 10.52 7.70 2.83
CA VAL A 159 10.74 6.78 3.95
C VAL A 159 10.44 7.53 5.24
N LEU A 160 9.54 6.95 6.04
CA LEU A 160 9.14 7.45 7.34
C LEU A 160 9.77 6.57 8.43
N ARG A 161 10.18 7.19 9.53
CA ARG A 161 10.60 6.50 10.75
C ARG A 161 9.66 6.86 11.88
N VAL A 162 9.19 5.85 12.59
CA VAL A 162 8.38 6.05 13.79
C VAL A 162 9.32 6.28 14.97
N LEU A 163 9.18 7.43 15.65
CA LEU A 163 9.85 7.69 16.91
C LEU A 163 8.77 7.96 17.96
N ARG A 164 8.65 7.08 18.96
CA ARG A 164 7.54 7.10 19.93
C ARG A 164 6.21 6.95 19.19
N THR A 165 5.50 8.05 18.99
CA THR A 165 4.19 8.11 18.33
C THR A 165 4.17 9.07 17.14
N GLU A 166 5.32 9.65 16.80
CA GLU A 166 5.47 10.60 15.71
C GLU A 166 6.09 9.91 14.48
N LEU A 167 5.64 10.32 13.30
CA LEU A 167 6.20 9.90 12.01
C LEU A 167 7.16 10.97 11.50
N HIS A 168 8.44 10.64 11.41
CA HIS A 168 9.45 11.52 10.87
C HIS A 168 9.85 11.07 9.48
N GLN A 169 9.77 11.97 8.50
CA GLN A 169 10.34 11.73 7.19
C GLN A 169 11.87 11.76 7.29
N VAL A 170 12.51 10.63 7.02
CA VAL A 170 13.97 10.49 7.07
C VAL A 170 14.60 10.55 5.68
N TRP A 171 13.81 10.31 4.64
CA TRP A 171 14.25 10.40 3.26
C TRP A 171 13.06 10.67 2.32
N GLN A 172 13.33 11.39 1.23
CA GLN A 172 12.35 11.66 0.17
C GLN A 172 13.06 11.65 -1.19
N ARG A 173 12.39 11.08 -2.19
CA ARG A 173 12.83 11.12 -3.58
C ARG A 173 12.74 12.56 -4.08
N PRO A 174 13.80 13.11 -4.70
CA PRO A 174 13.71 14.41 -5.33
C PRO A 174 12.63 14.40 -6.41
N SER A 175 11.64 15.27 -6.27
CA SER A 175 10.67 15.53 -7.34
C SER A 175 11.43 16.16 -8.51
N ILE A 176 11.41 15.51 -9.68
CA ILE A 176 11.97 16.12 -10.89
C ILE A 176 11.01 17.24 -11.28
N ASN A 177 11.32 18.47 -10.83
CA ASN A 177 10.70 19.66 -11.36
C ASN A 177 11.23 19.83 -12.79
N LEU A 178 10.47 19.34 -13.77
CA LEU A 178 10.68 19.68 -15.17
C LEU A 178 10.28 21.15 -15.32
N ASN A 179 11.24 22.05 -15.12
CA ASN A 179 11.16 23.45 -15.54
C ASN A 179 11.31 23.56 -17.05
#